data_AF-F2AUY9-F1
#
_entry.id   AF-F2AUY9-F1
#
_cell.length_a   1.000
_cell.length_b   1.000
_cell.length_c   1.000
_cell.angle_alpha   90.00
_cell.angle_beta   90.00
_cell.angle_gamma   90.00
#
_symmetry.space_group_name_H-M   'P 1'
#
loop_
_entity.id
_entity.type
_entity.pdbx_description
1 polymer ?
#
loop_
_entity_poly.entity_id
_entity_poly.type
_entity_poly.pdbx_seq_one_letter_code
_entity_poly.pdbx_strand_id
1 'polypeptide(L)'
;MRSELDATIARLHEQLADIDDLDPAEIARLKAELDEIRETLDEQDVNSATLAERWQKQVEHFRESHPVLTENAGRVADMLSQMGI
;
A
#
# COMPACT_ATOMS: atom_id res chain seq x y z
N MET A 1 5.10 14.92 -3.08
CA MET A 1 4.31 13.79 -3.62
C MET A 1 5.09 12.48 -3.73
N ARG A 2 5.94 12.25 -4.75
CA ARG A 2 6.54 10.91 -4.96
C ARG A 2 7.40 10.40 -3.80
N SER A 3 8.24 11.28 -3.22
CA SER A 3 9.07 10.94 -2.06
C SER A 3 8.28 10.65 -0.79
N GLU A 4 7.10 11.26 -0.62
CA GLU A 4 6.26 11.02 0.54
C GLU A 4 5.52 9.69 0.41
N LEU A 5 5.10 9.32 -0.80
CA LEU A 5 4.54 8.01 -1.08
C LEU A 5 5.57 6.93 -0.81
N ASP A 6 6.78 7.07 -1.35
CA ASP A 6 7.88 6.12 -1.14
C ASP A 6 8.21 5.96 0.34
N ALA A 7 8.26 7.06 1.10
CA ALA A 7 8.43 7.01 2.55
C ALA A 7 7.29 6.29 3.28
N THR A 8 6.04 6.46 2.82
CA THR A 8 4.88 5.79 3.43
C THR A 8 4.88 4.29 3.10
N ILE A 9 5.24 3.92 1.87
CA ILE A 9 5.42 2.53 1.43
C ILE A 9 6.54 1.85 2.24
N ALA A 10 7.68 2.53 2.41
CA ALA A 10 8.80 2.02 3.22
C ALA A 10 8.37 1.77 4.67
N ARG A 11 7.61 2.71 5.26
CA ARG A 11 7.08 2.55 6.62
C ARG A 11 6.11 1.38 6.75
N LEU A 12 5.29 1.14 5.72
CA LEU A 12 4.44 -0.04 5.62
C LEU A 12 5.25 -1.33 5.53
N HIS A 13 6.34 -1.35 4.75
CA HIS A 13 7.24 -2.50 4.68
C HIS A 13 7.88 -2.83 6.03
N GLU A 14 8.26 -1.81 6.80
CA GLU A 14 8.78 -1.97 8.16
C GLU A 14 7.69 -2.49 9.12
N GLN A 15 6.48 -1.92 9.09
CA GLN A 15 5.36 -2.42 9.90
C GLN A 15 5.03 -3.88 9.57
N LEU A 16 4.99 -4.25 8.29
CA LEU A 16 4.76 -5.63 7.87
C LEU A 16 5.89 -6.57 8.28
N ALA A 17 7.10 -6.07 8.55
CA ALA A 17 8.20 -6.89 9.07
C ALA A 17 8.14 -7.04 10.61
N ASP A 18 7.48 -6.12 11.29
CA ASP A 18 7.31 -6.10 12.75
C ASP A 18 6.06 -6.87 13.23
N ILE A 19 5.08 -7.08 12.33
CA ILE A 19 3.89 -7.87 12.63
C ILE A 19 4.25 -9.37 12.64
N ASP A 20 4.47 -9.92 13.84
CA ASP A 20 4.71 -11.36 14.08
C ASP A 20 3.45 -12.23 13.84
N ASP A 21 2.27 -11.62 13.87
CA ASP A 21 0.96 -12.32 13.81
C ASP A 21 0.43 -12.49 12.36
N LEU A 22 1.10 -11.91 11.36
CA LEU A 22 0.69 -12.00 9.96
C LEU A 22 1.41 -13.14 9.26
N ASP A 23 0.69 -13.88 8.43
CA ASP A 23 1.28 -14.98 7.69
C ASP A 23 2.38 -14.46 6.75
N PRO A 24 3.58 -15.08 6.71
CA PRO A 24 4.66 -14.64 5.85
C PRO A 24 4.27 -14.61 4.35
N ALA A 25 3.31 -15.44 3.94
CA ALA A 25 2.76 -15.37 2.59
C ALA A 25 1.93 -14.09 2.34
N GLU A 26 1.17 -13.63 3.34
CA GLU A 26 0.40 -12.39 3.26
C GLU A 26 1.32 -11.15 3.31
N ILE A 27 2.34 -11.18 4.17
CA ILE A 27 3.39 -10.15 4.19
C ILE A 27 4.04 -10.02 2.80
N ALA A 28 4.45 -11.13 2.20
CA ALA A 28 5.08 -11.13 0.89
C ALA A 28 4.14 -10.60 -0.20
N ARG A 29 2.85 -10.94 -0.14
CA ARG A 29 1.84 -10.47 -1.11
C ARG A 29 1.61 -8.97 -1.00
N LEU A 30 1.49 -8.43 0.21
CA LEU A 30 1.33 -6.99 0.44
C LEU A 30 2.57 -6.21 -0.03
N LYS A 31 3.77 -6.71 0.26
CA LYS A 31 5.03 -6.10 -0.22
C LYS A 31 5.12 -6.11 -1.75
N ALA A 32 4.78 -7.22 -2.40
CA ALA A 32 4.78 -7.32 -3.85
C ALA A 32 3.79 -6.33 -4.49
N GLU A 33 2.60 -6.17 -3.90
CA GLU A 33 1.60 -5.23 -4.40
C GLU A 33 2.03 -3.76 -4.23
N LEU A 34 2.71 -3.44 -3.12
CA LEU A 34 3.30 -2.12 -2.90
C LEU A 34 4.42 -1.79 -3.89
N ASP A 35 5.31 -2.74 -4.18
CA ASP A 35 6.33 -2.56 -5.21
C ASP A 35 5.71 -2.46 -6.61
N GLU A 36 4.71 -3.28 -6.93
CA GLU A 36 3.96 -3.21 -8.20
C GLU A 36 3.38 -1.79 -8.38
N ILE A 37 2.69 -1.25 -7.37
CA ILE A 37 2.14 0.11 -7.41
C ILE A 37 3.25 1.14 -7.68
N ARG A 38 4.41 0.96 -7.06
CA ARG A 38 5.53 1.90 -7.15
C ARG A 38 6.21 1.87 -8.52
N GLU A 39 6.37 0.69 -9.11
CA GLU A 39 6.87 0.50 -10.47
C GLU A 39 5.87 1.05 -11.49
N THR A 40 4.59 0.72 -11.30
CA THR A 40 3.50 1.11 -12.21
C THR A 40 3.29 2.63 -12.23
N LEU A 41 3.53 3.33 -11.13
CA LEU A 41 3.55 4.80 -11.09
C LEU A 41 4.70 5.44 -11.88
N ASP A 42 5.78 4.71 -12.15
CA ASP A 42 6.87 5.20 -13.02
C ASP A 42 6.43 5.18 -14.50
N GLU A 43 5.49 4.29 -14.84
CA GLU A 43 4.89 4.18 -16.16
C GLU A 43 3.78 5.25 -16.31
N GLN A 44 4.04 6.28 -17.13
CA GLN A 44 3.20 7.49 -17.28
C GLN A 44 1.75 7.27 -17.76
N ASP A 45 1.35 6.03 -18.06
CA ASP A 45 0.05 5.70 -18.66
C ASP A 45 -0.93 5.04 -17.67
N VAL A 46 -0.54 4.85 -16.40
CA VAL A 46 -1.34 4.01 -15.50
C VAL A 46 -2.27 4.81 -14.60
N ASN A 47 -3.49 4.27 -14.47
CA ASN A 47 -4.56 4.85 -13.68
C ASN A 47 -4.32 4.64 -12.18
N SER A 48 -3.61 5.59 -11.56
CA SER A 48 -3.27 5.61 -10.14
C SER A 48 -4.49 5.45 -9.22
N ALA A 49 -5.67 5.90 -9.66
CA ALA A 49 -6.92 5.73 -8.91
C ALA A 49 -7.35 4.25 -8.84
N THR A 50 -7.19 3.49 -9.93
CA THR A 50 -7.50 2.05 -9.93
C THR A 50 -6.55 1.27 -9.01
N LEU A 51 -5.27 1.66 -8.98
CA LEU A 51 -4.28 1.07 -8.07
C LEU A 51 -4.64 1.36 -6.60
N ALA A 52 -5.05 2.60 -6.31
CA ALA A 52 -5.51 3.00 -4.98
C ALA A 52 -6.71 2.16 -4.50
N GLU A 53 -7.72 1.98 -5.34
CA GLU A 53 -8.92 1.19 -5.00
C GLU A 53 -8.58 -0.28 -4.74
N ARG A 54 -7.71 -0.88 -5.58
CA ARG A 54 -7.28 -2.27 -5.42
C ARG A 54 -6.51 -2.45 -4.12
N TRP A 55 -5.56 -1.57 -3.84
CA TRP A 55 -4.79 -1.57 -2.61
C TRP A 55 -5.69 -1.43 -1.37
N GLN A 56 -6.63 -0.47 -1.41
CA GLN A 56 -7.56 -0.23 -0.31
C GLN A 56 -8.41 -1.47 0.01
N LYS A 57 -8.93 -2.16 -1.01
CA LYS A 57 -9.71 -3.40 -0.82
C LYS A 57 -8.87 -4.51 -0.18
N GLN A 58 -7.61 -4.62 -0.55
CA GLN A 58 -6.70 -5.64 -0.01
C GLN A 58 -6.41 -5.40 1.47
N VAL A 59 -6.20 -4.15 1.86
CA VAL A 59 -5.93 -3.80 3.27
C VAL A 59 -7.17 -3.69 4.14
N GLU A 60 -8.36 -3.62 3.53
CA GLU A 60 -9.64 -3.60 4.24
C GLU A 60 -9.90 -4.92 4.98
N HIS A 61 -9.44 -6.06 4.44
CA HIS A 61 -9.52 -7.35 5.11
C HIS A 61 -8.76 -7.38 6.44
N PHE A 62 -7.69 -6.58 6.56
CA PHE A 62 -6.89 -6.47 7.78
C PHE A 62 -7.38 -5.36 8.72
N ARG A 63 -8.46 -4.66 8.41
CA ARG A 63 -8.97 -3.54 9.23
C ARG A 63 -9.32 -3.98 10.66
N GLU A 64 -9.86 -5.19 10.81
CA GLU A 64 -10.28 -5.72 12.11
C GLU A 64 -9.08 -6.24 12.93
N SER A 65 -8.12 -6.91 12.28
CA SER A 65 -6.96 -7.50 12.95
C SER A 65 -5.79 -6.53 13.15
N HIS A 66 -5.56 -5.63 12.19
CA HIS A 66 -4.40 -4.74 12.12
C HIS A 66 -4.82 -3.29 11.75
N PRO A 67 -5.52 -2.57 12.65
CA PRO A 67 -6.02 -1.23 12.35
C PRO A 67 -4.91 -0.22 12.02
N VAL A 68 -3.73 -0.37 12.63
CA VAL A 68 -2.56 0.49 12.36
C VAL A 68 -2.02 0.27 10.94
N LEU A 69 -2.01 -0.98 10.46
CA LEU A 69 -1.59 -1.30 9.10
C LEU A 69 -2.56 -0.69 8.09
N THR A 70 -3.87 -0.87 8.31
CA THR A 70 -4.91 -0.34 7.43
C THR A 70 -4.93 1.20 7.42
N GLU A 71 -4.62 1.87 8.52
CA GLU A 71 -4.52 3.34 8.55
C GLU A 71 -3.38 3.85 7.65
N ASN A 72 -2.19 3.25 7.75
CA ASN A 72 -1.06 3.62 6.92
C ASN A 72 -1.29 3.25 5.45
N ALA A 73 -1.92 2.10 5.20
CA ALA A 73 -2.29 1.67 3.85
C ALA A 73 -3.38 2.55 3.23
N GLY A 74 -4.36 3.01 4.01
CA GLY A 74 -5.35 3.99 3.56
C GLY A 74 -4.71 5.31 3.16
N ARG A 75 -3.68 5.75 3.90
CA ARG A 75 -2.90 6.94 3.54
C ARG A 75 -2.18 6.76 2.19
N VAL A 76 -1.63 5.58 1.91
CA VAL A 76 -1.07 5.25 0.58
C VAL A 76 -2.15 5.34 -0.50
N ALA A 77 -3.33 4.73 -0.30
CA ALA A 77 -4.43 4.80 -1.25
C ALA A 77 -4.89 6.24 -1.53
N ASP A 78 -4.94 7.09 -0.50
CA ASP A 78 -5.33 8.49 -0.63
C ASP A 78 -4.31 9.27 -1.47
N MET A 79 -3.01 9.06 -1.21
CA MET A 79 -1.92 9.68 -1.97
C MET A 79 -1.90 9.22 -3.43
N LEU A 80 -2.18 7.93 -3.68
CA LEU A 80 -2.31 7.37 -5.03
C LEU A 80 -3.51 7.98 -5.77
N SER A 81 -4.66 8.07 -5.10
CA SER A 81 -5.85 8.70 -5.65
C SER A 81 -5.61 10.16 -5.99
N GLN A 82 -4.89 10.89 -5.14
CA GLN A 82 -4.55 12.29 -5.34
C GLN A 82 -3.63 12.55 -6.56
N MET A 83 -2.91 11.53 -7.02
CA MET A 83 -2.10 11.61 -8.25
C MET A 83 -2.86 11.18 -9.51
N GLY A 84 -4.00 10.49 -9.37
CA GLY A 84 -4.85 10.03 -10.47
C GLY A 84 -6.11 10.87 -10.72
N ILE A 85 -6.28 11.98 -9.99
CA ILE A 85 -7.36 12.98 -10.14
C ILE A 85 -6.96 14.13 -11.06
#